data_AF-A0A2D6G9R7-F1
#
_entry.id   AF-A0A2D6G9R7-F1
#
_cell.length_a   1.000
_cell.length_b   1.000
_cell.length_c   1.000
_cell.angle_alpha   90.00
_cell.angle_beta   90.00
_cell.angle_gamma   90.00
#
_symmetry.space_group_name_H-M   'P 1'
#
loop_
_entity.id
_entity.type
_entity.pdbx_description
1 polymer ?
#
loop_
_entity_poly.entity_id
_entity_poly.type
_entity_poly.pdbx_seq_one_letter_code
_entity_poly.pdbx_strand_id
1 'polypeptide(L)'
;MMPDFQIVAINEAVTQTNLTGKRGEIVREYLGYIEQLRDGIAGVLRADDGETTAAIRRRLGSAAALAGQKLVVRRVGGAVYFWQDQGRGRTGRRSRPRQTRNSSS
;
A
#
# COMPACT_ATOMS: atom_id res chain seq x y z
N MET A 1 -12.72 -38.44 7.74
CA MET A 1 -11.34 -38.04 7.41
C MET A 1 -11.12 -36.63 7.96
N MET A 2 -10.01 -36.35 8.64
CA MET A 2 -9.68 -35.01 9.15
C MET A 2 -8.97 -34.20 8.04
N PRO A 3 -9.21 -32.88 7.93
CA PRO A 3 -8.53 -32.04 6.95
C PRO A 3 -7.08 -31.76 7.34
N ASP A 4 -6.22 -31.54 6.35
CA ASP A 4 -4.84 -31.11 6.56
C ASP A 4 -4.78 -29.65 7.04
N PHE A 5 -3.92 -29.36 8.02
CA PHE A 5 -3.68 -28.02 8.55
C PHE A 5 -2.21 -27.63 8.33
N GLN A 6 -1.97 -26.43 7.81
CA GLN A 6 -0.63 -25.85 7.70
C GLN A 6 -0.62 -24.37 8.11
N ILE A 7 0.51 -23.91 8.65
CA ILE A 7 0.76 -22.49 8.92
C ILE A 7 1.57 -21.93 7.75
N VAL A 8 1.03 -20.90 7.09
CA VAL A 8 1.71 -20.14 6.02
C VAL A 8 1.99 -18.72 6.48
N ALA A 9 2.91 -18.02 5.81
CA ALA A 9 3.13 -16.61 6.06
C ALA A 9 1.88 -15.79 5.73
N ILE A 10 1.57 -14.75 6.52
CA ILE A 10 0.39 -13.89 6.28
C ILE A 10 0.41 -13.30 4.87
N ASN A 11 1.57 -12.86 4.37
CA ASN A 11 1.70 -12.31 3.02
C ASN A 11 1.38 -13.35 1.93
N GLU A 12 1.78 -14.60 2.14
CA GLU A 12 1.48 -15.71 1.25
C GLU A 12 -0.03 -16.00 1.26
N ALA A 13 -0.64 -16.11 2.45
CA ALA A 13 -2.08 -16.30 2.58
C ALA A 13 -2.88 -15.17 1.92
N VAL A 14 -2.49 -13.92 2.14
CA VAL A 14 -3.13 -12.73 1.55
C VAL A 14 -3.00 -12.73 0.03
N THR A 15 -1.84 -13.11 -0.52
CA THR A 15 -1.63 -13.22 -1.96
C THR A 15 -2.50 -14.32 -2.57
N GLN A 16 -2.45 -15.52 -1.99
CA GLN A 16 -3.17 -16.68 -2.48
C GLN A 16 -4.69 -16.49 -2.42
N THR A 17 -5.19 -15.80 -1.39
CA THR A 17 -6.63 -15.56 -1.22
C THR A 17 -7.13 -14.36 -2.01
N ASN A 18 -6.38 -13.25 -2.07
CA ASN A 18 -6.83 -12.05 -2.77
C ASN A 18 -6.77 -12.18 -4.29
N LEU A 19 -5.96 -13.09 -4.85
CA LEU A 19 -5.80 -13.26 -6.30
C LEU A 19 -6.77 -14.27 -6.94
N THR A 20 -7.78 -14.72 -6.20
CA THR A 20 -8.78 -15.69 -6.69
C THR A 20 -10.12 -15.04 -7.03
N GLY A 21 -10.76 -15.54 -8.09
CA GLY A 21 -12.07 -15.08 -8.56
C GLY A 21 -12.12 -13.59 -8.97
N LYS A 22 -13.33 -13.02 -9.02
CA LYS A 22 -13.58 -11.61 -9.41
C LYS A 22 -12.81 -10.59 -8.57
N ARG A 23 -12.51 -10.91 -7.30
CA ARG A 23 -11.71 -10.02 -6.43
C ARG A 23 -10.25 -9.99 -6.87
N GLY A 24 -9.71 -11.13 -7.33
CA GLY A 24 -8.36 -11.22 -7.87
C GLY A 24 -8.17 -10.45 -9.16
N GLU A 25 -9.15 -10.49 -10.06
CA GLU A 25 -9.11 -9.71 -11.30
C GLU A 25 -9.01 -8.21 -11.02
N ILE A 26 -9.85 -7.71 -10.13
CA ILE A 26 -9.82 -6.29 -9.71
C ILE A 26 -8.46 -5.95 -9.08
N VAL A 27 -7.96 -6.77 -8.16
CA VAL A 27 -6.67 -6.48 -7.50
C VAL A 27 -5.51 -6.46 -8.50
N ARG A 28 -5.51 -7.35 -9.51
CA ARG A 28 -4.50 -7.36 -10.59
C ARG A 28 -4.56 -6.10 -11.45
N GLU A 29 -5.76 -5.61 -11.75
CA GLU A 29 -5.93 -4.36 -12.49
C GLU A 29 -5.29 -3.19 -11.74
N TYR A 30 -5.57 -3.10 -10.44
CA TYR A 30 -4.97 -2.10 -9.56
C TYR A 30 -3.44 -2.27 -9.40
N LEU A 31 -2.94 -3.50 -9.39
CA LEU A 31 -1.51 -3.79 -9.42
C LEU A 31 -0.86 -3.22 -10.69
N GLY A 32 -1.48 -3.44 -11.85
CA GLY A 32 -1.02 -2.91 -13.12
C GLY A 32 -0.97 -1.38 -13.17
N TYR A 33 -1.89 -0.69 -12.51
CA TYR A 33 -1.82 0.77 -12.37
C TYR A 33 -0.64 1.23 -11.52
N ILE A 34 -0.31 0.47 -10.47
CA ILE A 34 0.80 0.77 -9.55
C ILE A 34 2.15 0.53 -10.23
N GLU A 35 2.28 -0.56 -11.00
CA GLU A 35 3.51 -0.88 -11.74
C GLU A 35 3.87 0.15 -12.82
N GLN A 36 2.88 0.91 -13.31
CA GLN A 36 3.09 1.99 -14.26
C GLN A 36 3.61 3.28 -13.62
N LEU A 37 3.55 3.40 -12.28
CA LEU A 37 4.09 4.55 -11.59
C LEU A 37 5.63 4.57 -11.71
N ARG A 38 6.16 5.74 -12.03
CA ARG A 38 7.61 6.02 -12.07
C ARG A 38 7.90 7.27 -11.27
N ASP A 39 9.18 7.55 -11.06
CA ASP A 39 9.62 8.74 -10.35
C ASP A 39 9.04 10.02 -10.95
N GLY A 40 8.39 10.84 -10.11
CA GLY A 40 7.74 12.08 -10.51
C GLY A 40 6.39 11.91 -11.23
N ILE A 41 5.88 10.69 -11.39
CA ILE A 41 4.59 10.41 -12.03
C ILE A 41 3.55 10.03 -10.95
N ALA A 42 2.35 10.60 -11.08
CA ALA A 42 1.19 10.23 -10.29
C ALA A 42 0.10 9.64 -11.18
N GLY A 43 -0.61 8.65 -10.67
CA GLY A 43 -1.84 8.12 -11.24
C GLY A 43 -3.06 8.88 -10.72
N VAL A 44 -4.13 8.87 -11.51
CA VAL A 44 -5.44 9.40 -11.12
C VAL A 44 -6.53 8.44 -11.58
N LEU A 45 -7.45 8.12 -10.68
CA LEU A 45 -8.66 7.35 -10.96
C LEU A 45 -9.88 8.20 -10.60
N ARG A 46 -10.90 8.20 -11.46
CA ARG A 46 -12.17 8.87 -11.19
C ARG A 46 -13.20 7.84 -10.77
N ALA A 47 -13.93 8.14 -9.70
CA ALA A 47 -15.09 7.36 -9.33
C ALA A 47 -16.20 7.52 -10.36
N ASP A 48 -16.93 6.45 -10.59
CA ASP A 48 -18.12 6.37 -11.42
C ASP A 48 -19.25 5.66 -10.65
N ASP A 49 -20.37 5.39 -11.33
CA ASP A 49 -21.55 4.75 -10.74
C ASP A 49 -21.29 3.31 -10.24
N GLY A 50 -20.26 2.64 -10.77
CA GLY A 50 -19.86 1.29 -10.37
C GLY A 50 -18.77 1.24 -9.31
N GLU A 51 -18.00 2.32 -9.15
CA GLU A 51 -16.88 2.35 -8.21
C GLU A 51 -16.73 3.67 -7.45
N THR A 52 -16.93 3.61 -6.13
CA THR A 52 -16.76 4.77 -5.26
C THR A 52 -15.28 5.09 -4.99
N THR A 53 -14.96 6.36 -4.74
CA THR A 53 -13.61 6.77 -4.32
C THR A 53 -13.11 6.02 -3.07
N ALA A 54 -14.00 5.56 -2.19
CA ALA A 54 -13.63 4.76 -1.03
C ALA A 54 -13.20 3.33 -1.43
N ALA A 55 -13.90 2.72 -2.41
CA ALA A 55 -13.54 1.42 -2.96
C ALA A 55 -12.18 1.48 -3.68
N ILE A 56 -11.98 2.50 -4.52
CA ILE A 56 -10.70 2.76 -5.22
C ILE A 56 -9.54 2.83 -4.21
N ARG A 57 -9.69 3.62 -3.15
CA ARG A 57 -8.64 3.75 -2.11
C ARG A 57 -8.31 2.44 -1.41
N ARG A 58 -9.33 1.64 -1.08
CA ARG A 58 -9.13 0.33 -0.44
C ARG A 58 -8.38 -0.62 -1.36
N ARG A 59 -8.77 -0.69 -2.64
CA ARG A 59 -8.14 -1.54 -3.66
C ARG A 59 -6.70 -1.13 -3.94
N LEU A 60 -6.43 0.17 -4.09
CA LEU A 60 -5.06 0.70 -4.17
C LEU A 60 -4.21 0.29 -2.97
N GLY A 61 -4.75 0.37 -1.75
CA GLY A 61 -4.04 -0.05 -0.54
C GLY A 61 -3.69 -1.55 -0.54
N SER A 62 -4.64 -2.40 -0.93
CA SER A 62 -4.42 -3.85 -1.04
C SER A 62 -3.39 -4.19 -2.12
N ALA A 63 -3.50 -3.60 -3.31
CA ALA A 63 -2.57 -3.83 -4.40
C ALA A 63 -1.15 -3.31 -4.07
N ALA A 64 -1.04 -2.15 -3.42
CA ALA A 64 0.24 -1.62 -2.96
C ALA A 64 0.92 -2.52 -1.93
N ALA A 65 0.14 -3.06 -0.99
CA ALA A 65 0.65 -4.02 0.00
C ALA A 65 1.18 -5.29 -0.67
N LEU A 66 0.48 -5.81 -1.70
CA LEU A 66 0.94 -6.95 -2.48
C LEU A 66 2.19 -6.63 -3.31
N ALA A 67 2.27 -5.43 -3.89
CA ALA A 67 3.45 -4.97 -4.63
C ALA A 67 4.65 -4.63 -3.71
N GLY A 68 4.48 -4.67 -2.38
CA GLY A 68 5.51 -4.23 -1.43
C GLY A 68 5.82 -2.73 -1.51
N GLN A 69 4.95 -1.94 -2.13
CA GLN A 69 5.14 -0.51 -2.34
C GLN A 69 4.33 0.31 -1.34
N LYS A 70 4.87 1.47 -0.95
CA LYS A 70 4.11 2.47 -0.20
C LYS A 70 3.59 3.51 -1.17
N LEU A 71 2.28 3.74 -1.14
CA LEU A 71 1.63 4.77 -1.94
C LEU A 71 1.12 5.89 -1.04
N VAL A 72 1.28 7.11 -1.51
CA VAL A 72 0.49 8.25 -1.04
C VAL A 72 -0.80 8.27 -1.86
N VAL A 73 -1.96 8.28 -1.19
CA VAL A 73 -3.27 8.29 -1.86
C VAL A 73 -4.10 9.46 -1.33
N ARG A 74 -4.55 10.35 -2.22
CA ARG A 74 -5.35 11.53 -1.89
C ARG A 74 -6.64 11.56 -2.69
N ARG A 75 -7.75 11.86 -2.02
CA ARG A 75 -9.04 12.11 -2.67
C ARG A 75 -9.21 13.60 -2.90
N VAL A 76 -9.63 13.98 -4.10
CA VAL A 76 -10.05 15.34 -4.44
C VAL A 76 -11.35 15.24 -5.25
N GLY A 77 -12.47 15.66 -4.65
CA GLY A 77 -13.80 15.51 -5.25
C GLY A 77 -14.15 14.05 -5.53
N GLY A 78 -14.49 13.75 -6.79
CA GLY A 78 -14.76 12.41 -7.31
C GLY A 78 -13.52 11.66 -7.78
N ALA A 79 -12.31 12.20 -7.62
CA ALA A 79 -11.08 11.58 -8.08
C ALA A 79 -10.17 11.15 -6.92
N VAL A 80 -9.36 10.12 -7.17
CA VAL A 80 -8.31 9.60 -6.30
C VAL A 80 -6.98 9.72 -7.04
N TYR A 81 -6.08 10.53 -6.50
CA TYR A 81 -4.72 10.70 -6.96
C TYR A 81 -3.79 9.83 -6.12
N PHE A 82 -2.82 9.19 -6.74
CA PHE A 82 -1.89 8.31 -6.05
C PHE A 82 -0.50 8.31 -6.71
N TRP A 83 0.54 8.16 -5.90
CA TRP A 83 1.92 8.09 -6.36
C TRP A 83 2.78 7.32 -5.36
N GLN A 84 3.95 6.85 -5.79
CA GLN A 84 4.88 6.16 -4.93
C GLN A 84 5.40 7.11 -3.85
N ASP A 85 5.36 6.67 -2.59
CA ASP A 85 6.04 7.35 -1.50
C ASP A 85 7.55 7.19 -1.70
N GLN A 86 8.15 8.17 -2.37
CA GLN A 86 9.58 8.30 -2.63
C GLN A 86 10.43 8.33 -1.36
N GLY A 87 9.79 8.36 -0.17
CA GLY A 87 10.46 8.22 1.10
C GLY A 87 11.68 9.12 1.18
N ARG A 88 11.49 10.45 1.14
CA ARG A 88 12.56 11.36 1.57
C ARG A 88 13.00 10.92 2.97
N GLY A 89 14.08 10.16 3.04
CA GLY A 89 14.77 9.71 4.24
C GLY A 89 13.88 9.03 5.29
N ARG A 90 13.61 7.74 5.13
CA ARG A 90 13.49 6.84 6.29
C ARG A 90 14.78 6.06 6.55
N THR A 91 15.91 6.76 6.41
CA THR A 91 17.14 6.47 7.15
C THR A 91 17.23 7.49 8.28
N GLY A 92 17.01 7.03 9.51
CA GLY A 92 17.31 7.82 10.71
C GLY A 92 16.15 8.59 11.34
N ARG A 93 15.12 7.88 11.82
CA ARG A 93 14.55 8.28 13.12
C ARG A 93 15.56 7.85 14.20
N ARG A 94 16.72 8.50 14.20
CA ARG A 94 17.65 8.48 15.32
C ARG A 94 16.87 9.10 16.48
N SER A 95 16.53 8.26 17.46
CA SER A 95 16.21 8.74 18.79
C SER A 95 17.26 9.78 19.18
N ARG A 96 16.77 10.98 19.42
CA ARG A 96 17.51 12.18 19.83
C ARG A 96 18.57 11.80 20.87
N PRO A 97 19.88 11.97 20.63
CA PRO A 97 20.85 11.79 21.70
C PRO A 97 20.65 12.94 22.68
N ARG A 98 20.16 12.63 23.88
CA ARG A 98 20.12 13.58 24.99
C ARG A 98 21.48 13.59 25.68
N GLN A 99 22.48 14.16 25.00
CA GLN A 99 23.68 14.74 25.62
C GLN A 99 23.38 16.24 25.82
N THR A 100 23.71 16.93 26.91
CA THR A 100 24.42 16.71 28.16
C THR A 100 23.99 17.83 29.12
N ARG A 101 24.29 17.68 30.41
CA ARG A 101 25.10 18.63 31.24
C ARG A 101 25.23 18.00 32.63
N ASN A 102 26.44 17.53 32.99
CA ASN A 102 27.35 18.11 34.00
C ASN A 102 26.65 18.40 35.34
N SER A 103 27.11 17.92 36.49
CA SER A 103 28.48 18.10 37.00
C SER A 103 28.83 17.11 38.12
N SER A 104 30.12 16.83 38.21
CA SER A 104 30.83 16.24 39.34
C SER A 104 30.69 17.06 40.63
N SER A 105 30.66 16.38 41.77
CA SER A 105 31.47 16.62 42.99
C SER A 105 31.10 15.61 44.07
#